data_AF-A0A1P8USJ2-F1
#
_entry.id   AF-A0A1P8USJ2-F1
#
_cell.length_a   1.000
_cell.length_b   1.000
_cell.length_c   1.000
_cell.angle_alpha   90.00
_cell.angle_beta   90.00
_cell.angle_gamma   90.00
#
_symmetry.space_group_name_H-M   'P 1'
#
loop_
_entity.id
_entity.type
_entity.pdbx_description
1 polymer ?
#
loop_
_entity_poly.entity_id
_entity_poly.type
_entity_poly.pdbx_seq_one_letter_code
_entity_poly.pdbx_strand_id
1 'polypeptide(L)'
;MYEVFNVGETILLDGEPLSLITPYGVENWIAKGVKHSYRYDQVRDPLDGKMKYRCLYEKDGAEVPFVLVNDPDEGDGRVVLFDDKPDT
;
A
#
# COMPACT_ATOMS: atom_id res chain seq x y z
N MET A 1 7.74 -16.85 1.89
CA MET A 1 8.28 -15.50 1.73
C MET A 1 7.68 -14.98 0.44
N TYR A 2 6.79 -14.01 0.54
CA TYR A 2 6.12 -13.45 -0.63
C TYR A 2 7.05 -12.39 -1.24
N GLU A 3 7.60 -12.69 -2.41
CA GLU A 3 8.49 -11.79 -3.13
C GLU A 3 7.66 -10.78 -3.91
N VAL A 4 7.80 -9.50 -3.56
CA VAL A 4 7.18 -8.38 -4.27
C VAL A 4 8.17 -7.87 -5.31
N PHE A 5 7.85 -8.06 -6.58
CA PHE A 5 8.64 -7.51 -7.69
C PHE A 5 8.15 -6.10 -8.02
N ASN A 6 8.99 -5.09 -7.79
CA ASN A 6 8.78 -3.75 -8.36
C ASN A 6 9.24 -3.77 -9.82
N VAL A 7 8.39 -4.27 -10.72
CA VAL A 7 8.65 -4.21 -12.16
C VAL A 7 7.89 -3.01 -12.71
N GLY A 8 8.57 -1.87 -12.85
CA GLY A 8 8.25 -0.80 -13.80
C GLY A 8 6.89 -0.08 -13.70
N GLU A 9 5.75 -0.77 -13.66
CA GLU A 9 4.40 -0.19 -13.73
C GLU A 9 3.33 -0.96 -12.93
N THR A 10 3.65 -2.07 -12.25
CA THR A 10 2.64 -2.82 -11.47
C THR A 10 3.22 -3.36 -10.17
N ILE A 11 2.54 -3.09 -9.06
CA ILE A 11 2.92 -3.58 -7.72
C ILE A 11 2.15 -4.85 -7.43
N LEU A 12 2.86 -5.94 -7.15
CA LEU A 12 2.26 -7.25 -6.94
C LEU A 12 2.22 -7.64 -5.45
N LEU A 13 1.24 -8.46 -5.10
CA LEU A 13 1.18 -9.27 -3.89
C LEU A 13 0.84 -10.69 -4.34
N ASP A 14 1.74 -11.65 -4.06
CA ASP A 14 1.57 -13.06 -4.41
C ASP A 14 1.34 -13.33 -5.91
N GLY A 15 1.87 -12.44 -6.76
CA GLY A 15 1.69 -12.48 -8.21
C GLY A 15 0.46 -11.71 -8.72
N GLU A 16 -0.43 -11.27 -7.84
CA GLU A 16 -1.62 -10.49 -8.18
C GLU A 16 -1.36 -8.98 -8.06
N PRO A 17 -1.92 -8.15 -8.96
CA PRO A 17 -1.78 -6.70 -8.88
C PRO A 17 -2.52 -6.12 -7.67
N LEU A 18 -1.89 -5.15 -7.03
CA LEU A 18 -2.51 -4.34 -5.98
C LEU A 18 -3.22 -3.13 -6.60
N SER A 19 -4.38 -2.80 -6.04
CA SER A 19 -5.01 -1.50 -6.30
C SER A 19 -4.25 -0.39 -5.57
N LEU A 20 -4.39 0.85 -6.02
CA LEU A 20 -3.73 2.01 -5.39
C LEU A 20 -4.74 2.80 -4.54
N ILE A 21 -4.28 3.31 -3.40
CA ILE A 21 -5.07 4.25 -2.59
C ILE A 21 -4.15 5.34 -2.00
N THR A 22 -4.61 6.59 -2.03
CA THR A 22 -3.94 7.72 -1.37
C THR A 22 -4.47 7.91 0.05
N PRO A 23 -3.76 8.65 0.94
CA PRO A 23 -4.30 9.02 2.26
C PRO A 23 -5.68 9.68 2.16
N TYR A 24 -5.89 10.58 1.20
CA TYR A 24 -7.20 11.19 0.95
C TYR A 24 -8.28 10.17 0.57
N GLY A 25 -7.93 9.15 -0.22
CA GLY A 25 -8.82 8.04 -0.53
C GLY A 25 -9.25 7.25 0.71
N VAL A 26 -8.32 7.00 1.63
CA VAL A 26 -8.60 6.35 2.92
C VAL A 26 -9.51 7.23 3.79
N GLU A 27 -9.21 8.52 3.91
CA GLU A 27 -10.06 9.48 4.64
C GLU A 27 -11.49 9.52 4.09
N ASN A 28 -11.65 9.47 2.76
CA ASN A 28 -12.96 9.43 2.12
C ASN A 28 -13.73 8.14 2.46
N TRP A 29 -13.05 6.99 2.55
CA TRP A 29 -13.66 5.74 3.00
C TRP A 29 -14.14 5.85 4.45
N ILE A 30 -13.31 6.39 5.34
CA ILE A 30 -13.65 6.61 6.74
C ILE A 30 -14.88 7.54 6.85
N ALA A 31 -14.86 8.67 6.16
CA ALA A 31 -15.95 9.64 6.17
C ALA A 31 -17.28 9.07 5.66
N LYS A 32 -17.23 8.12 4.72
CA LYS A 32 -18.41 7.42 4.18
C LYS A 32 -18.81 6.17 4.98
N GLY A 33 -18.11 5.84 6.06
CA GLY A 33 -18.35 4.62 6.83
C GLY A 33 -18.12 3.34 6.03
N VAL A 34 -17.27 3.39 5.00
CA VAL A 34 -16.88 2.20 4.23
C VAL A 34 -16.10 1.28 5.15
N LYS A 35 -16.56 0.04 5.31
CA LYS A 35 -15.84 -0.96 6.10
C LYS A 35 -14.53 -1.34 5.39
N HIS A 36 -13.45 -1.21 6.12
CA HIS A 36 -12.12 -1.60 5.68
C HIS A 36 -11.27 -1.99 6.89
N SER A 37 -10.22 -2.76 6.64
CA SER A 37 -9.14 -3.04 7.57
C SER A 37 -7.81 -2.69 6.91
N TYR A 38 -6.73 -2.74 7.69
CA TYR A 38 -5.38 -2.57 7.15
C TYR A 38 -4.41 -3.53 7.84
N ARG A 39 -3.33 -3.84 7.14
CA ARG A 39 -2.21 -4.61 7.65
C ARG A 39 -0.90 -4.12 7.06
N TYR A 40 0.19 -4.47 7.74
CA TYR A 40 1.54 -4.20 7.25
C TYR A 40 2.23 -5.50 6.89
N ASP A 41 2.90 -5.52 5.74
CA ASP A 41 3.91 -6.52 5.40
C ASP A 41 5.25 -5.83 5.10
N GLN A 42 6.32 -6.63 5.06
CA GLN A 42 7.66 -6.10 4.75
C GLN A 42 7.98 -6.31 3.28
N VAL A 43 8.50 -5.26 2.66
CA VAL A 43 9.01 -5.27 1.28
C VAL A 43 10.41 -4.67 1.24
N ARG A 44 11.19 -5.04 0.23
CA ARG A 44 12.49 -4.43 -0.02
C ARG A 44 12.29 -3.10 -0.75
N ASP A 45 12.74 -2.01 -0.16
CA ASP A 45 12.72 -0.69 -0.78
C ASP A 45 13.62 -0.71 -2.04
N PRO A 46 13.10 -0.35 -3.22
CA PRO A 46 13.90 -0.32 -4.45
C PRO A 46 15.00 0.76 -4.44
N LEU A 47 14.92 1.76 -3.57
CA LEU A 47 15.87 2.87 -3.52
C LEU A 47 17.13 2.56 -2.72
N ASP A 48 16.97 1.95 -1.54
CA ASP A 48 18.08 1.67 -0.63
C ASP A 48 18.30 0.17 -0.34
N GLY A 49 17.42 -0.70 -0.83
CA GLY A 49 17.49 -2.15 -0.65
C GLY A 49 17.14 -2.64 0.76
N LYS A 50 16.74 -1.75 1.67
CA LYS A 50 16.38 -2.12 3.06
C LYS A 50 14.98 -2.71 3.12
N MET A 51 14.76 -3.57 4.11
CA MET A 51 13.41 -4.03 4.43
C MET A 51 12.66 -2.89 5.10
N LYS A 52 11.50 -2.54 4.55
CA LYS A 52 10.57 -1.53 5.07
C LYS A 52 9.17 -2.10 5.09
N TYR A 53 8.29 -1.47 5.84
CA TYR A 53 6.88 -1.86 5.90
C TYR A 53 6.08 -1.09 4.85
N ARG A 54 5.19 -1.76 4.13
CA ARG A 54 4.13 -1.10 3.35
C ARG A 54 2.77 -1.35 4.00
N CYS A 55 1.85 -0.41 3.85
CA CYS A 55 0.48 -0.56 4.31
C CYS A 55 -0.41 -1.10 3.19
N LEU A 56 -1.19 -2.13 3.51
CA LEU A 56 -2.20 -2.72 2.64
C LEU A 56 -3.58 -2.57 3.28
N TYR A 57 -4.53 -2.01 2.55
CA TYR A 57 -5.93 -1.87 2.94
C TYR A 57 -6.78 -2.96 2.28
N GLU A 58 -7.65 -3.56 3.07
CA GLU A 58 -8.65 -4.51 2.60
C GLU A 58 -10.02 -3.85 2.77
N LYS A 59 -10.71 -3.63 1.66
CA LYS A 59 -12.05 -3.04 1.63
C LYS A 59 -13.09 -4.12 1.43
N ASP A 60 -14.17 -4.06 2.20
CA ASP A 60 -15.28 -5.01 2.07
C ASP A 60 -15.87 -4.97 0.63
N GLY A 61 -15.98 -6.14 0.01
CA GLY A 61 -16.43 -6.30 -1.37
C GLY A 61 -15.40 -6.00 -2.47
N ALA A 62 -14.13 -5.70 -2.13
CA ALA A 62 -13.04 -5.62 -3.11
C ALA A 62 -12.35 -6.97 -3.27
N GLU A 63 -12.03 -7.34 -4.51
CA GLU A 63 -11.36 -8.61 -4.83
C GLU A 63 -9.86 -8.59 -4.54
N VAL A 64 -9.24 -7.42 -4.56
CA VAL A 64 -7.79 -7.23 -4.32
C VAL A 64 -7.53 -6.17 -3.24
N PRO A 65 -6.44 -6.30 -2.46
CA PRO A 65 -6.03 -5.26 -1.53
C PRO A 65 -5.55 -3.99 -2.24
N PHE A 66 -5.54 -2.89 -1.49
CA PHE A 66 -5.06 -1.59 -1.92
C PHE A 66 -3.74 -1.27 -1.21
N VAL A 67 -2.71 -0.85 -1.94
CA VAL A 67 -1.46 -0.35 -1.36
C VAL A 67 -1.51 1.16 -1.20
N LEU A 68 -1.04 1.66 -0.06
CA LEU A 68 -0.95 3.08 0.20
C LEU A 68 0.15 3.72 -0.65
N VAL A 69 -0.22 4.73 -1.44
CA VAL A 69 0.71 5.53 -2.25
C VAL A 69 0.61 7.01 -1.88
N ASN A 70 1.69 7.76 -2.09
CA ASN A 70 1.68 9.21 -2.00
C ASN A 70 0.69 9.78 -3.03
N ASP A 71 0.10 10.93 -2.70
CA ASP A 71 -0.67 11.69 -3.66
C ASP A 71 0.26 12.15 -4.81
N PRO A 72 -0.10 11.93 -6.09
CA PRO A 72 0.70 12.41 -7.21
C PRO A 72 0.85 13.94 -7.24
N ASP A 73 -0.05 14.69 -6.62
CA ASP A 73 0.02 16.15 -6.56
C ASP A 73 0.95 16.65 -5.43
N GLU A 74 1.20 15.82 -4.41
CA GLU A 74 2.03 16.18 -3.23
C GLU A 74 3.35 15.39 -3.15
N GLY A 75 3.55 14.40 -4.02
CA GLY A 75 4.69 13.49 -4.00
C GLY A 75 4.99 12.87 -5.36
N ASP A 76 5.71 11.75 -5.35
CA ASP A 76 6.16 11.05 -6.56
C ASP A 76 5.22 9.90 -6.98
N GLY A 77 4.02 9.81 -6.38
CA GLY A 77 3.04 8.75 -6.62
C GLY A 77 3.49 7.35 -6.19
N ARG A 78 4.58 7.23 -5.43
CA ARG A 78 5.13 5.92 -5.02
C ARG A 78 4.44 5.39 -3.78
N VAL A 79 4.64 4.08 -3.54
CA VAL A 79 4.24 3.44 -2.29
C VAL A 79 4.87 4.13 -1.10
N VAL A 80 4.05 4.38 -0.09
CA VAL A 80 4.51 4.86 1.21
C VAL A 80 5.15 3.68 1.94
N LEU A 81 6.46 3.79 2.20
CA LEU A 81 7.24 2.81 2.95
C LEU A 81 7.66 3.39 4.30
N PHE A 82 7.54 2.58 5.35
CA PHE A 82 7.88 2.93 6.73
C PHE A 82 9.11 2.14 7.18
N ASP A 83 10.09 2.83 7.79
CA ASP A 83 11.30 2.17 8.30
C ASP A 83 10.97 1.19 9.44
N ASP A 84 10.02 1.56 10.30
CA ASP A 84 9.48 0.74 11.38
C ASP A 84 8.00 0.47 11.16
N LYS A 85 7.47 -0.62 11.74
CA LYS A 85 6.03 -0.89 11.69
C LYS A 85 5.31 0.19 12.50
N PRO A 86 4.38 0.96 11.90
CA PRO A 86 3.63 1.96 12.65
C PRO A 86 2.82 1.31 13.77
N ASP A 87 2.85 1.92 14.95
CA ASP A 87 1.96 1.57 16.05
C ASP A 87 0.55 2.08 15.74
N THR A 88 -0.46 1.23 15.99
CA THR A 88 -1.89 1.52 15.78
C THR A 88 -2.49 2.33 16.91
#